data_AF-A0A9X9XD21-F1
#
_entry.id   AF-A0A9X9XD21-F1
#
_cell.length_a   1.000
_cell.length_b   1.000
_cell.length_c   1.000
_cell.angle_alpha   90.00
_cell.angle_beta   90.00
_cell.angle_gamma   90.00
#
_symmetry.space_group_name_H-M   'P 1'
#
loop_
_entity.id
_entity.type
_entity.pdbx_description
1 polymer ?
#
loop_
_entity_poly.entity_id
_entity_poly.type
_entity_poly.pdbx_seq_one_letter_code
_entity_poly.pdbx_strand_id
1 'polypeptide(L)'
;MPWPAAIFLGLLTGLIGGIYAGLVADRAAPWLRISSFEGGSGYFVVFMALLGFLGSTIAGITTCRLAGEPGGAGIARGFGAALLVVGGLITAAGLLAWAQRDVQPLVGGQPIDLALELRLPAGAERPAPEPAETPYVHLSSGPNLRSSMGDWNLEEARFEDGHWIVPGRVPVTISQAPRILTVGRFGPESQYVSLPVPARPGALEEAWSPWIGSYLGSGSPDPAEASHHVRYRVVRRPPPAPPPPAPPSAAALRQAAFAALAPDAPTAAFLDFAITDGWDEVRTEAIRIATARPDFAAAIVGHIAGPDAAAAREAMYIIGEMRPAPAELGDAVRARAAEVVRIAEAIDPAAEDSRDRLYAEAHELAIGVVAASFGLRAAGVDLRPELRAMAEACRPREKAPPHAIADTAERVARFFEQEGQ
;
A
#
# COMPACT_ATOMS: atom_id res chain seq x y z
N MET A 1 -23.74 -48.20 5.38
CA MET A 1 -22.28 -48.06 5.11
C MET A 1 -21.49 -48.21 6.42
N PRO A 2 -20.34 -48.91 6.45
CA PRO A 2 -19.50 -49.00 7.65
C PRO A 2 -18.92 -47.62 8.04
N TRP A 3 -18.69 -47.41 9.35
CA TRP A 3 -18.23 -46.13 9.90
C TRP A 3 -16.94 -45.58 9.27
N PRO A 4 -15.87 -46.39 9.06
CA PRO A 4 -14.65 -45.88 8.42
C PRO A 4 -14.90 -45.30 7.02
N ALA A 5 -15.74 -45.95 6.22
CA ALA A 5 -16.08 -45.46 4.89
C ALA A 5 -16.91 -44.17 4.94
N ALA A 6 -17.87 -44.07 5.87
CA ALA A 6 -18.67 -42.86 6.05
C ALA A 6 -17.83 -41.67 6.52
N ILE A 7 -16.88 -41.89 7.44
CA ILE A 7 -15.93 -40.87 7.91
C ILE A 7 -15.03 -40.41 6.76
N PHE A 8 -14.44 -41.34 6.02
CA PHE A 8 -13.58 -41.03 4.88
C PHE A 8 -14.30 -40.21 3.81
N LEU A 9 -15.49 -40.67 3.38
CA LEU A 9 -16.29 -39.94 2.38
C LEU A 9 -16.84 -38.62 2.93
N GLY A 10 -17.12 -38.56 4.22
CA GLY A 10 -17.43 -37.32 4.92
C GLY A 10 -16.31 -36.30 4.80
N LEU A 11 -15.08 -36.68 5.15
CA LEU A 11 -13.90 -35.82 5.03
C LEU A 11 -13.64 -35.38 3.58
N LEU A 12 -13.82 -36.29 2.61
CA LEU A 12 -13.71 -35.96 1.19
C LEU A 12 -14.78 -34.96 0.74
N THR A 13 -16.04 -35.15 1.20
CA THR A 13 -17.14 -34.19 0.99
C THR A 13 -16.80 -32.85 1.64
N GLY A 14 -16.21 -32.88 2.83
CA GLY A 14 -15.62 -31.74 3.53
C GLY A 14 -14.65 -30.97 2.66
N LEU A 15 -13.61 -31.63 2.15
CA LEU A 15 -12.59 -31.01 1.32
C LEU A 15 -13.18 -30.33 0.09
N ILE A 16 -14.06 -31.02 -0.63
CA ILE A 16 -14.75 -30.48 -1.82
C ILE A 16 -15.64 -29.29 -1.44
N GLY A 17 -16.42 -29.43 -0.37
CA GLY A 17 -17.31 -28.37 0.12
C GLY A 17 -16.56 -27.13 0.61
N GLY A 18 -15.40 -27.31 1.26
CA GLY A 18 -14.54 -26.21 1.68
C GLY A 18 -13.95 -25.44 0.50
N ILE A 19 -13.45 -26.14 -0.52
CA ILE A 19 -12.97 -25.51 -1.77
C ILE A 19 -14.12 -24.75 -2.44
N TYR A 20 -15.28 -25.39 -2.59
CA TYR A 20 -16.43 -24.77 -3.27
C TYR A 20 -16.96 -23.55 -2.49
N ALA A 21 -17.06 -23.64 -1.17
CA ALA A 21 -17.44 -22.52 -0.31
C ALA A 21 -16.45 -21.35 -0.41
N GLY A 22 -15.14 -21.64 -0.45
CA GLY A 22 -14.11 -20.61 -0.68
C GLY A 22 -14.29 -19.91 -2.03
N LEU A 23 -14.51 -20.65 -3.11
CA LEU A 23 -14.75 -20.07 -4.44
C LEU A 23 -16.03 -19.23 -4.50
N VAL A 24 -17.11 -19.67 -3.84
CA VAL A 24 -18.35 -18.89 -3.76
C VAL A 24 -18.16 -17.65 -2.89
N ALA A 25 -17.41 -17.75 -1.78
CA ALA A 25 -17.09 -16.63 -0.92
C ALA A 25 -16.22 -15.57 -1.63
N ASP A 26 -15.26 -15.98 -2.45
CA ASP A 26 -14.44 -15.09 -3.27
C ASP A 26 -15.32 -14.22 -4.20
N ARG A 27 -16.35 -14.82 -4.80
CA ARG A 27 -17.32 -14.10 -5.62
C ARG A 27 -18.32 -13.27 -4.81
N ALA A 28 -18.68 -13.74 -3.62
CA ALA A 28 -19.61 -13.04 -2.74
C ALA A 28 -18.99 -11.82 -2.06
N ALA A 29 -17.68 -11.82 -1.77
CA ALA A 29 -16.98 -10.73 -1.12
C ALA A 29 -17.20 -9.37 -1.81
N PRO A 30 -17.01 -9.21 -3.14
CA PRO A 30 -17.31 -7.95 -3.82
C PRO A 30 -18.81 -7.63 -3.86
N TRP A 31 -19.69 -8.62 -3.98
CA TRP A 31 -21.15 -8.40 -3.95
C TRP A 31 -21.61 -7.81 -2.61
N LEU A 32 -21.01 -8.30 -1.52
CA LEU A 32 -21.30 -7.87 -0.16
C LEU A 32 -20.48 -6.64 0.27
N ARG A 33 -19.54 -6.15 -0.56
CA ARG A 33 -18.58 -5.06 -0.27
C ARG A 33 -17.73 -5.32 0.97
N ILE A 34 -17.25 -6.55 1.13
CA ILE A 34 -16.27 -6.86 2.18
C ILE A 34 -14.96 -6.17 1.81
N SER A 35 -14.49 -5.27 2.67
CA SER A 35 -13.29 -4.47 2.43
C SER A 35 -12.06 -5.36 2.25
N SER A 36 -11.18 -4.98 1.32
CA SER A 36 -9.85 -5.60 1.20
C SER A 36 -8.78 -4.90 2.05
N PHE A 37 -9.16 -3.84 2.78
CA PHE A 37 -8.30 -3.22 3.79
C PHE A 37 -7.84 -4.28 4.80
N GLU A 38 -6.54 -4.32 5.09
CA GLU A 38 -5.91 -5.31 5.97
C GLU A 38 -6.17 -6.79 5.57
N GLY A 39 -6.55 -7.06 4.32
CA GLY A 39 -6.86 -8.41 3.86
C GLY A 39 -8.22 -8.97 4.33
N GLY A 40 -9.14 -8.12 4.79
CA GLY A 40 -10.46 -8.53 5.30
C GLY A 40 -11.25 -9.47 4.37
N SER A 41 -11.26 -9.19 3.07
CA SER A 41 -11.87 -10.06 2.05
C SER A 41 -11.19 -11.43 1.97
N GLY A 42 -9.87 -11.49 2.11
CA GLY A 42 -9.11 -12.74 2.17
C GLY A 42 -9.45 -13.57 3.41
N TYR A 43 -9.52 -12.95 4.58
CA TYR A 43 -9.92 -13.63 5.81
C TYR A 43 -11.33 -14.20 5.72
N PHE A 44 -12.26 -13.46 5.12
CA PHE A 44 -13.62 -13.94 4.88
C PHE A 44 -13.63 -15.21 4.00
N VAL A 45 -12.85 -15.24 2.92
CA VAL A 45 -12.77 -16.41 2.02
C VAL A 45 -12.21 -17.63 2.76
N VAL A 46 -11.10 -17.47 3.49
CA VAL A 46 -10.49 -18.56 4.27
C VAL A 46 -11.45 -19.07 5.33
N PHE A 47 -12.11 -18.17 6.06
CA PHE A 47 -13.11 -18.53 7.06
C PHE A 47 -14.27 -19.33 6.45
N MET A 48 -14.81 -18.89 5.31
CA MET A 48 -15.89 -19.60 4.62
C MET A 48 -15.44 -20.95 4.05
N ALA A 49 -14.19 -21.08 3.62
CA ALA A 49 -13.63 -22.36 3.20
C ALA A 49 -13.53 -23.36 4.38
N LEU A 50 -13.06 -22.91 5.54
CA LEU A 50 -12.98 -23.73 6.75
C LEU A 50 -14.37 -24.12 7.28
N LEU A 51 -15.30 -23.16 7.28
CA LEU A 51 -16.69 -23.41 7.66
C LEU A 51 -17.37 -24.40 6.69
N GLY A 52 -17.14 -24.21 5.39
CA GLY A 52 -17.58 -25.12 4.34
C GLY A 52 -17.01 -26.53 4.53
N PHE A 53 -15.72 -26.65 4.88
CA PHE A 53 -15.09 -27.93 5.17
C PHE A 53 -15.76 -28.66 6.34
N LEU A 54 -15.90 -27.97 7.48
CA LEU A 54 -16.47 -28.56 8.69
C LEU A 54 -17.95 -28.93 8.48
N GLY A 55 -18.75 -28.01 7.97
CA GLY A 55 -20.18 -28.22 7.72
C GLY A 55 -20.44 -29.35 6.72
N SER A 56 -19.67 -29.39 5.63
CA SER A 56 -19.80 -30.41 4.59
C SER A 56 -19.30 -31.78 5.06
N THR A 57 -18.32 -31.83 5.96
CA THR A 57 -17.89 -33.08 6.59
C THR A 57 -19.01 -33.70 7.41
N ILE A 58 -19.64 -32.91 8.27
CA ILE A 58 -20.75 -33.38 9.12
C ILE A 58 -21.94 -33.81 8.26
N ALA A 59 -22.34 -33.00 7.28
CA ALA A 59 -23.41 -33.34 6.35
C ALA A 59 -23.07 -34.61 5.54
N GLY A 60 -21.84 -34.73 5.06
CA GLY A 60 -21.37 -35.88 4.30
C GLY A 60 -21.41 -37.19 5.09
N ILE A 61 -20.94 -37.19 6.34
CA ILE A 61 -21.02 -38.36 7.23
C ILE A 61 -22.49 -38.75 7.43
N THR A 62 -23.35 -37.79 7.78
CA THR A 62 -24.77 -38.04 8.04
C THR A 62 -25.49 -38.58 6.80
N THR A 63 -25.32 -37.95 5.64
CA THR A 63 -25.97 -38.39 4.39
C THR A 63 -25.45 -39.75 3.92
N CYS A 64 -24.14 -40.01 3.99
CA CYS A 64 -23.59 -41.34 3.68
C CYS A 64 -24.09 -42.42 4.66
N ARG A 65 -24.36 -42.07 5.92
CA ARG A 65 -24.93 -43.00 6.91
C ARG A 65 -26.40 -43.31 6.64
N LEU A 66 -27.18 -42.31 6.25
CA LEU A 66 -28.63 -42.44 6.02
C LEU A 66 -28.96 -43.05 4.65
N ALA A 67 -28.25 -42.64 3.60
CA ALA A 67 -28.53 -43.05 2.22
C ALA A 67 -27.58 -44.14 1.68
N GLY A 68 -26.48 -44.43 2.38
CA GLY A 68 -25.46 -45.37 1.94
C GLY A 68 -25.76 -46.82 2.36
N GLU A 69 -26.28 -47.60 1.43
CA GLU A 69 -26.42 -49.06 1.57
C GLU A 69 -25.04 -49.77 1.53
N PRO A 70 -24.92 -51.02 2.02
CA PRO A 70 -23.73 -51.84 1.80
C PRO A 70 -23.44 -52.06 0.30
N GLY A 71 -22.16 -52.15 -0.06
CA GLY A 71 -21.71 -52.37 -1.44
C GLY A 71 -21.46 -51.08 -2.23
N GLY A 72 -20.77 -51.21 -3.37
CA GLY A 72 -20.27 -50.07 -4.15
C GLY A 72 -21.37 -49.12 -4.64
N ALA A 73 -22.53 -49.65 -5.04
CA ALA A 73 -23.66 -48.83 -5.50
C ALA A 73 -24.24 -47.95 -4.37
N GLY A 74 -24.35 -48.49 -3.15
CA GLY A 74 -24.80 -47.72 -1.98
C GLY A 74 -23.80 -46.63 -1.59
N ILE A 75 -22.50 -46.92 -1.70
CA ILE A 75 -21.42 -45.94 -1.48
C ILE A 75 -21.53 -44.78 -2.47
N ALA A 76 -21.62 -45.08 -3.77
CA ALA A 76 -21.75 -44.06 -4.81
C ALA A 76 -23.01 -43.20 -4.63
N ARG A 77 -24.15 -43.83 -4.29
CA ARG A 77 -25.41 -43.12 -4.02
C ARG A 77 -25.31 -42.20 -2.81
N GLY A 78 -24.76 -42.69 -1.69
CA GLY A 78 -24.60 -41.91 -0.47
C GLY A 78 -23.68 -40.70 -0.66
N PHE A 79 -22.53 -40.91 -1.32
CA PHE A 79 -21.58 -39.84 -1.62
C PHE A 79 -22.15 -38.83 -2.63
N GLY A 80 -22.80 -39.30 -3.70
CA GLY A 80 -23.46 -38.43 -4.67
C GLY A 80 -24.56 -37.57 -4.03
N ALA A 81 -25.39 -38.17 -3.16
CA ALA A 81 -26.41 -37.43 -2.41
C ALA A 81 -25.79 -36.38 -1.46
N ALA A 82 -24.69 -36.72 -0.78
CA ALA A 82 -23.97 -35.78 0.07
C ALA A 82 -23.46 -34.56 -0.71
N LEU A 83 -22.83 -34.79 -1.87
CA LEU A 83 -22.35 -33.72 -2.73
C LEU A 83 -23.48 -32.83 -3.26
N LEU A 84 -24.62 -33.43 -3.65
CA LEU A 84 -25.78 -32.68 -4.12
C LEU A 84 -26.36 -31.78 -3.02
N VAL A 85 -26.50 -32.29 -1.80
CA VAL A 85 -27.03 -31.51 -0.66
C VAL A 85 -26.09 -30.36 -0.31
N VAL A 86 -24.80 -30.65 -0.10
CA VAL A 86 -23.79 -29.65 0.24
C VAL A 86 -23.64 -28.61 -0.86
N GLY A 87 -23.49 -29.06 -2.11
CA GLY A 87 -23.38 -28.20 -3.28
C GLY A 87 -24.62 -27.31 -3.44
N GLY A 88 -25.81 -27.86 -3.24
CA GLY A 88 -27.07 -27.11 -3.27
C GLY A 88 -27.11 -26.00 -2.21
N LEU A 89 -26.72 -26.29 -0.96
CA LEU A 89 -26.71 -25.31 0.13
C LEU A 89 -25.70 -24.18 -0.12
N ILE A 90 -24.47 -24.51 -0.51
CA ILE A 90 -23.43 -23.51 -0.82
C ILE A 90 -23.87 -22.64 -2.01
N THR A 91 -24.45 -23.25 -3.04
CA THR A 91 -24.97 -22.52 -4.21
C THR A 91 -26.12 -21.60 -3.82
N ALA A 92 -27.07 -22.05 -3.00
CA ALA A 92 -28.19 -21.24 -2.54
C ALA A 92 -27.71 -20.03 -1.72
N ALA A 93 -26.72 -20.22 -0.83
CA ALA A 93 -26.10 -19.12 -0.10
C ALA A 93 -25.41 -18.11 -1.04
N GLY A 94 -24.68 -18.61 -2.04
CA GLY A 94 -24.07 -17.77 -3.08
C GLY A 94 -25.09 -16.98 -3.91
N LEU A 95 -26.21 -17.61 -4.30
CA LEU A 95 -27.31 -16.95 -5.01
C LEU A 95 -28.00 -15.89 -4.15
N LEU A 96 -28.15 -16.14 -2.84
CA LEU A 96 -28.69 -15.16 -1.92
C LEU A 96 -27.77 -13.94 -1.81
N ALA A 97 -26.46 -14.15 -1.67
CA ALA A 97 -25.47 -13.07 -1.66
C ALA A 97 -25.47 -12.30 -3.00
N TRP A 98 -25.58 -13.02 -4.13
CA TRP A 98 -25.68 -12.43 -5.46
C TRP A 98 -26.96 -11.59 -5.63
N ALA A 99 -28.11 -12.06 -5.12
CA ALA A 99 -29.36 -11.33 -5.20
C ALA A 99 -29.34 -10.03 -4.37
N GLN A 100 -28.52 -9.98 -3.32
CA GLN A 100 -28.30 -8.81 -2.47
C GLN A 100 -27.19 -7.89 -2.97
N ARG A 101 -26.55 -8.21 -4.11
CA ARG A 101 -25.44 -7.40 -4.62
C ARG A 101 -25.92 -5.98 -4.96
N ASP A 102 -25.04 -5.03 -4.70
CA ASP A 102 -25.24 -3.67 -5.18
C ASP A 102 -25.06 -3.65 -6.71
N VAL A 103 -26.14 -3.37 -7.42
CA VAL A 103 -26.12 -3.16 -8.86
C VAL A 103 -26.17 -1.67 -9.13
N GLN A 104 -25.19 -1.15 -9.84
CA GLN A 104 -25.24 0.24 -10.29
C GLN A 104 -26.38 0.42 -11.31
N PRO A 105 -27.28 1.41 -11.15
CA PRO A 105 -28.30 1.68 -12.14
C PRO A 105 -27.64 2.27 -13.40
N LEU A 106 -28.05 1.76 -14.56
CA LEU A 106 -27.57 2.19 -15.86
C LEU A 106 -28.74 2.73 -16.68
N VAL A 107 -28.51 3.83 -17.40
CA VAL A 107 -29.45 4.38 -18.39
C VAL A 107 -28.74 4.37 -19.74
N GLY A 108 -29.27 3.62 -20.70
CA GLY A 108 -28.59 3.41 -21.99
C GLY A 108 -27.20 2.75 -21.85
N GLY A 109 -27.02 1.89 -20.84
CA GLY A 109 -25.75 1.21 -20.56
C GLY A 109 -24.69 2.08 -19.86
N GLN A 110 -24.99 3.34 -19.55
CA GLN A 110 -24.08 4.26 -18.90
C GLN A 110 -24.45 4.50 -17.44
N PRO A 111 -23.46 4.65 -16.53
CA PRO A 111 -23.72 5.03 -15.15
C PRO A 111 -24.34 6.43 -15.06
N ILE A 112 -25.16 6.63 -14.04
CA ILE A 112 -25.88 7.88 -13.80
C ILE A 112 -25.43 8.55 -12.51
N ASP A 113 -25.57 9.87 -12.50
CA ASP A 113 -25.42 10.72 -11.32
C ASP A 113 -26.71 11.52 -11.13
N LEU A 114 -26.93 11.99 -9.90
CA LEU A 114 -27.90 13.04 -9.65
C LEU A 114 -27.16 14.37 -9.72
N ALA A 115 -27.53 15.21 -10.69
CA ALA A 115 -27.21 16.63 -10.61
C ALA A 115 -28.15 17.24 -9.57
N LEU A 116 -27.59 18.01 -8.65
CA LEU A 116 -28.28 18.56 -7.51
C LEU A 116 -28.22 20.08 -7.56
N GLU A 117 -29.25 20.71 -7.03
CA GLU A 117 -29.19 22.09 -6.59
C GLU A 117 -29.69 22.17 -5.17
N LEU A 118 -28.85 22.75 -4.31
CA LEU A 118 -29.16 23.04 -2.92
C LEU A 118 -29.55 24.51 -2.82
N ARG A 119 -30.76 24.78 -2.35
CA ARG A 119 -31.21 26.12 -1.96
C ARG A 119 -31.01 26.29 -0.47
N LEU A 120 -30.11 27.20 -0.10
CA LEU A 120 -29.87 27.59 1.28
C LEU A 120 -31.05 28.41 1.82
N PRO A 121 -31.23 28.47 3.14
CA PRO A 121 -32.28 29.30 3.74
C PRO A 121 -32.13 30.80 3.40
N ALA A 122 -33.24 31.53 3.45
CA ALA A 122 -33.23 32.97 3.19
C ALA A 122 -32.32 33.70 4.19
N GLY A 123 -31.50 34.64 3.69
CA GLY A 123 -30.54 35.38 4.51
C GLY A 123 -29.25 34.63 4.85
N ALA A 124 -29.08 33.38 4.38
CA ALA A 124 -27.81 32.68 4.47
C ALA A 124 -26.70 33.46 3.73
N GLU A 125 -25.49 33.41 4.27
CA GLU A 125 -24.31 33.98 3.62
C GLU A 125 -23.92 33.17 2.37
N ARG A 126 -23.19 33.81 1.45
CA ARG A 126 -22.64 33.11 0.29
C ARG A 126 -21.64 32.06 0.78
N PRO A 127 -21.74 30.79 0.35
CA PRO A 127 -20.71 29.81 0.61
C PRO A 127 -19.35 30.28 0.11
N ALA A 128 -18.33 30.23 0.97
CA ALA A 128 -16.97 30.52 0.56
C ALA A 128 -16.49 29.44 -0.43
N PRO A 129 -15.73 29.79 -1.49
CA PRO A 129 -15.14 28.80 -2.41
C PRO A 129 -14.19 27.82 -1.69
N GLU A 130 -13.44 28.33 -0.72
CA GLU A 130 -12.52 27.57 0.13
C GLU A 130 -12.93 27.73 1.60
N PRO A 131 -13.95 26.99 2.06
CA PRO A 131 -14.41 27.08 3.43
C PRO A 131 -13.45 26.35 4.37
N ALA A 132 -13.38 26.79 5.63
CA ALA A 132 -12.58 26.13 6.66
C ALA A 132 -13.02 24.67 6.93
N GLU A 133 -14.31 24.38 6.72
CA GLU A 133 -14.87 23.02 6.72
C GLU A 133 -15.53 22.74 5.37
N THR A 134 -15.11 21.67 4.69
CA THR A 134 -15.65 21.31 3.37
C THR A 134 -17.10 20.80 3.48
N PRO A 135 -18.07 21.47 2.82
CA PRO A 135 -19.42 20.94 2.69
C PRO A 135 -19.44 19.64 1.93
N TYR A 136 -20.29 18.72 2.36
CA TYR A 136 -20.37 17.38 1.78
C TYR A 136 -21.79 17.03 1.40
N VAL A 137 -21.91 16.10 0.47
CA VAL A 137 -23.17 15.44 0.14
C VAL A 137 -22.98 13.93 0.06
N HIS A 138 -23.88 13.20 0.68
CA HIS A 138 -23.95 11.75 0.57
C HIS A 138 -25.31 11.32 0.04
N LEU A 139 -25.30 10.32 -0.84
CA LEU A 139 -26.51 9.62 -1.24
C LEU A 139 -26.51 8.22 -0.61
N SER A 140 -27.35 8.03 0.38
CA SER A 140 -27.63 6.75 1.03
C SER A 140 -28.72 6.02 0.26
N SER A 141 -28.51 4.72 0.06
CA SER A 141 -29.23 3.93 -0.91
C SER A 141 -29.55 2.52 -0.42
N GLY A 142 -30.77 2.06 -0.69
CA GLY A 142 -31.20 0.70 -0.35
C GLY A 142 -31.51 0.49 1.13
N PRO A 143 -31.93 -0.71 1.53
CA PRO A 143 -32.33 -1.03 2.90
C PRO A 143 -31.21 -0.89 3.93
N ASN A 144 -29.95 -1.06 3.49
CA ASN A 144 -28.76 -0.94 4.33
C ASN A 144 -28.17 0.48 4.33
N LEU A 145 -28.85 1.46 3.72
CA LEU A 145 -28.44 2.87 3.64
C LEU A 145 -26.98 3.06 3.22
N ARG A 146 -26.52 2.26 2.26
CA ARG A 146 -25.15 2.34 1.76
C ARG A 146 -24.95 3.69 1.07
N SER A 147 -23.91 4.40 1.47
CA SER A 147 -23.66 5.76 1.02
C SER A 147 -22.72 5.82 -0.18
N SER A 148 -22.85 6.90 -0.93
CA SER A 148 -21.93 7.34 -1.97
C SER A 148 -21.70 8.83 -1.80
N MET A 149 -20.45 9.27 -1.90
CA MET A 149 -20.08 10.67 -1.71
C MET A 149 -20.19 11.41 -3.03
N GLY A 150 -20.70 12.64 -2.96
CA GLY A 150 -20.69 13.60 -4.04
C GLY A 150 -20.08 14.91 -3.59
N ASP A 151 -20.09 15.86 -4.50
CA ASP A 151 -19.39 17.13 -4.35
C ASP A 151 -20.34 18.30 -4.64
N TRP A 152 -20.09 19.42 -3.96
CA TRP A 152 -20.71 20.72 -4.23
C TRP A 152 -19.76 21.59 -5.03
N ASN A 153 -20.29 22.35 -5.99
CA ASN A 153 -19.55 23.37 -6.72
C ASN A 153 -19.86 24.74 -6.10
N LEU A 154 -19.05 25.13 -5.11
CA LEU A 154 -19.24 26.38 -4.36
C LEU A 154 -18.93 27.62 -5.20
N GLU A 155 -18.05 27.50 -6.20
CA GLU A 155 -17.69 28.60 -7.10
C GLU A 155 -18.87 29.01 -8.00
N GLU A 156 -19.65 28.01 -8.45
CA GLU A 156 -20.87 28.21 -9.23
C GLU A 156 -22.11 28.56 -8.38
N ALA A 157 -21.93 28.83 -7.08
CA ALA A 157 -23.02 29.30 -6.24
C ALA A 157 -23.57 30.64 -6.75
N ARG A 158 -24.90 30.71 -6.88
CA ARG A 158 -25.61 31.87 -7.44
C ARG A 158 -26.79 32.29 -6.57
N PHE A 159 -27.14 33.57 -6.62
CA PHE A 159 -28.23 34.12 -5.81
C PHE A 159 -29.49 34.29 -6.65
N GLU A 160 -30.58 33.59 -6.29
CA GLU A 160 -31.86 33.57 -7.00
C GLU A 160 -33.01 33.67 -5.99
N ASP A 161 -33.98 34.53 -6.24
CA ASP A 161 -35.20 34.68 -5.42
C ASP A 161 -34.94 34.80 -3.91
N GLY A 162 -33.89 35.52 -3.51
CA GLY A 162 -33.53 35.73 -2.10
C GLY A 162 -32.76 34.57 -1.43
N HIS A 163 -32.35 33.56 -2.20
CA HIS A 163 -31.66 32.38 -1.69
C HIS A 163 -30.37 32.12 -2.49
N TRP A 164 -29.36 31.56 -1.83
CA TRP A 164 -28.20 30.99 -2.51
C TRP A 164 -28.53 29.59 -3.03
N ILE A 165 -28.25 29.35 -4.30
CA ILE A 165 -28.34 28.06 -4.97
C ILE A 165 -26.93 27.53 -5.22
N VAL A 166 -26.64 26.36 -4.67
CA VAL A 166 -25.34 25.69 -4.77
C VAL A 166 -25.49 24.44 -5.62
N PRO A 167 -24.90 24.40 -6.83
CA PRO A 167 -24.91 23.21 -7.66
C PRO A 167 -24.07 22.09 -7.03
N GLY A 168 -24.47 20.84 -7.25
CA GLY A 168 -23.69 19.68 -6.83
C GLY A 168 -23.96 18.46 -7.67
N ARG A 169 -23.22 17.39 -7.40
CA ARG A 169 -23.42 16.10 -8.07
C ARG A 169 -23.12 14.96 -7.12
N VAL A 170 -23.96 13.93 -7.13
CA VAL A 170 -23.73 12.71 -6.37
C VAL A 170 -23.92 11.47 -7.24
N PRO A 171 -22.97 10.52 -7.23
CA PRO A 171 -23.07 9.31 -8.03
C PRO A 171 -24.13 8.35 -7.49
N VAL A 172 -24.97 7.80 -8.39
CA VAL A 172 -25.87 6.70 -8.01
C VAL A 172 -25.13 5.38 -8.23
N THR A 173 -24.78 4.70 -7.14
CA THR A 173 -23.96 3.47 -7.20
C THR A 173 -24.74 2.19 -6.90
N ILE A 174 -25.99 2.31 -6.46
CA ILE A 174 -26.84 1.19 -6.01
C ILE A 174 -28.21 1.37 -6.66
N SER A 175 -28.89 0.31 -7.08
CA SER A 175 -30.18 0.37 -7.80
C SER A 175 -31.39 0.13 -6.89
N GLN A 176 -31.23 0.12 -5.57
CA GLN A 176 -32.31 -0.16 -4.62
C GLN A 176 -32.80 1.12 -3.95
N ALA A 177 -34.11 1.27 -3.78
CA ALA A 177 -34.72 2.31 -2.94
C ALA A 177 -34.68 1.89 -1.44
N PRO A 178 -34.83 2.82 -0.49
CA PRO A 178 -35.01 4.28 -0.64
C PRO A 178 -33.72 5.01 -1.03
N ARG A 179 -33.84 6.30 -1.34
CA ARG A 179 -32.74 7.24 -1.60
C ARG A 179 -32.84 8.40 -0.62
N ILE A 180 -31.82 8.56 0.20
CA ILE A 180 -31.76 9.64 1.19
C ILE A 180 -30.48 10.42 0.91
N LEU A 181 -30.65 11.71 0.61
CA LEU A 181 -29.55 12.64 0.50
C LEU A 181 -29.23 13.19 1.88
N THR A 182 -27.96 13.21 2.26
CA THR A 182 -27.48 13.92 3.44
C THR A 182 -26.65 15.12 2.97
N VAL A 183 -27.01 16.30 3.45
CA VAL A 183 -26.31 17.56 3.19
C VAL A 183 -25.69 18.01 4.50
N GLY A 184 -24.38 18.22 4.51
CA GLY A 184 -23.64 18.62 5.71
C GLY A 184 -22.83 19.89 5.52
N ARG A 185 -22.60 20.60 6.64
CA ARG A 185 -21.75 21.80 6.76
C ARG A 185 -22.19 23.01 5.92
N PHE A 186 -23.49 23.14 5.65
CA PHE A 186 -24.12 24.41 5.26
C PHE A 186 -24.86 25.10 6.42
N GLY A 187 -24.70 24.56 7.63
CA GLY A 187 -25.33 25.01 8.86
C GLY A 187 -24.80 24.18 10.04
N PRO A 188 -25.37 24.38 11.26
CA PRO A 188 -24.89 23.71 12.47
C PRO A 188 -25.16 22.20 12.48
N GLU A 189 -26.17 21.74 11.76
CA GLU A 189 -26.57 20.33 11.70
C GLU A 189 -26.66 19.82 10.27
N SER A 190 -26.37 18.53 10.08
CA SER A 190 -26.60 17.83 8.82
C SER A 190 -28.09 17.58 8.62
N GLN A 191 -28.55 17.81 7.39
CA GLN A 191 -29.95 17.65 7.03
C GLN A 191 -30.13 16.54 6.00
N TYR A 192 -31.32 15.95 6.00
CA TYR A 192 -31.65 14.79 5.19
C TYR A 192 -32.79 15.11 4.24
N VAL A 193 -32.75 14.56 3.02
CA VAL A 193 -33.79 14.75 2.00
C VAL A 193 -34.14 13.38 1.42
N SER A 194 -35.41 12.98 1.52
CA SER A 194 -35.90 11.77 0.87
C SER A 194 -36.15 12.06 -0.61
N LEU A 195 -35.35 11.46 -1.49
CA LEU A 195 -35.47 11.69 -2.93
C LEU A 195 -36.42 10.67 -3.57
N PRO A 196 -37.47 11.09 -4.30
CA PRO A 196 -38.38 10.21 -5.02
C PRO A 196 -37.76 9.65 -6.31
N VAL A 197 -36.47 9.32 -6.30
CA VAL A 197 -35.77 8.71 -7.43
C VAL A 197 -36.09 7.22 -7.46
N PRO A 198 -36.60 6.67 -8.58
CA PRO A 198 -36.87 5.25 -8.68
C PRO A 198 -35.59 4.42 -8.54
N ALA A 199 -35.75 3.19 -8.05
CA ALA A 199 -34.69 2.19 -7.93
C ALA A 199 -33.85 2.07 -9.22
N ARG A 200 -34.52 2.00 -10.37
CA ARG A 200 -33.94 1.95 -11.71
C ARG A 200 -34.62 2.99 -12.60
N PRO A 201 -34.06 4.19 -12.76
CA PRO A 201 -34.57 5.19 -13.69
C PRO A 201 -34.59 4.62 -15.10
N GLY A 202 -35.73 4.71 -15.80
CA GLY A 202 -35.88 4.17 -17.16
C GLY A 202 -35.30 5.08 -18.25
N ALA A 203 -35.12 6.36 -17.93
CA ALA A 203 -34.58 7.37 -18.82
C ALA A 203 -33.77 8.40 -18.01
N LEU A 204 -33.04 9.25 -18.72
CA LEU A 204 -32.55 10.48 -18.12
C LEU A 204 -33.73 11.41 -17.88
N GLU A 205 -33.66 12.17 -16.80
CA GLU A 205 -34.62 13.21 -16.50
C GLU A 205 -33.87 14.52 -16.67
N GLU A 206 -34.06 15.19 -17.81
CA GLU A 206 -33.36 16.44 -18.11
C GLU A 206 -33.96 17.64 -17.36
N ALA A 207 -35.25 17.54 -17.03
CA ALA A 207 -35.99 18.50 -16.23
C ALA A 207 -35.65 18.36 -14.75
N TRP A 208 -35.59 19.50 -14.05
CA TRP A 208 -35.44 19.53 -12.60
C TRP A 208 -36.70 19.04 -11.89
N SER A 209 -36.52 18.28 -10.80
CA SER A 209 -37.59 17.98 -9.87
C SER A 209 -38.14 19.27 -9.24
N PRO A 210 -39.35 19.23 -8.65
CA PRO A 210 -39.75 20.23 -7.67
C PRO A 210 -38.73 20.34 -6.53
N TRP A 211 -38.73 21.48 -5.84
CA TRP A 211 -37.96 21.65 -4.60
C TRP A 211 -38.51 20.74 -3.50
N ILE A 212 -37.62 19.99 -2.85
CA ILE A 212 -37.93 19.04 -1.79
C ILE A 212 -37.32 19.57 -0.50
N GLY A 213 -38.14 19.71 0.55
CA GLY A 213 -37.68 20.14 1.87
C GLY A 213 -36.84 19.08 2.58
N SER A 214 -35.92 19.53 3.41
CA SER A 214 -35.11 18.69 4.27
C SER A 214 -35.78 18.40 5.62
N TYR A 215 -35.19 17.47 6.38
CA TYR A 215 -35.55 17.17 7.77
C TYR A 215 -34.28 16.87 8.59
N LEU A 216 -34.38 16.99 9.91
CA LEU A 216 -33.27 16.74 10.83
C LEU A 216 -33.10 15.24 11.10
N GLY A 217 -31.94 14.83 11.62
CA GLY A 217 -31.67 13.42 11.97
C GLY A 217 -32.66 12.82 12.98
N SER A 218 -33.34 13.66 13.75
CA SER A 218 -34.45 13.27 14.65
C SER A 218 -35.73 12.86 13.93
N GLY A 219 -35.81 13.05 12.60
CA GLY A 219 -37.02 12.85 11.80
C GLY A 219 -38.04 13.99 11.91
N SER A 220 -37.76 15.03 12.71
CA SER A 220 -38.59 16.23 12.75
C SER A 220 -38.31 17.12 11.54
N PRO A 221 -39.33 17.76 10.95
CA PRO A 221 -39.11 18.79 9.94
C PRO A 221 -38.28 19.92 10.54
N ASP A 222 -37.35 20.44 9.74
CA ASP A 222 -36.59 21.64 10.11
C ASP A 222 -37.55 22.85 10.12
N PRO A 223 -37.49 23.78 11.09
CA PRO A 223 -38.16 25.08 10.96
C PRO A 223 -37.97 25.65 9.55
N ALA A 224 -39.07 26.08 8.93
CA ALA A 224 -39.11 26.48 7.52
C ALA A 224 -38.02 27.51 7.16
N GLU A 225 -37.69 28.39 8.11
CA GLU A 225 -36.68 29.45 7.99
C GLU A 225 -35.24 28.95 8.00
N ALA A 226 -34.97 27.73 8.46
CA ALA A 226 -33.63 27.11 8.50
C ALA A 226 -33.49 25.91 7.52
N SER A 227 -34.60 25.50 6.90
CA SER A 227 -34.66 24.33 6.03
C SER A 227 -33.96 24.54 4.68
N HIS A 228 -32.99 23.67 4.40
CA HIS A 228 -32.46 23.51 3.06
C HIS A 228 -33.53 22.90 2.15
N HIS A 229 -33.52 23.30 0.88
CA HIS A 229 -34.31 22.62 -0.13
C HIS A 229 -33.41 22.08 -1.22
N VAL A 230 -33.74 20.90 -1.73
CA VAL A 230 -32.98 20.28 -2.81
C VAL A 230 -33.91 19.99 -3.97
N ARG A 231 -33.43 20.24 -5.18
CA ARG A 231 -33.97 19.64 -6.39
C ARG A 231 -32.89 18.86 -7.09
N TYR A 232 -33.30 17.87 -7.88
CA TYR A 232 -32.36 17.02 -8.59
C TYR A 232 -32.83 16.78 -10.02
N ARG A 233 -31.93 16.26 -10.84
CA ARG A 233 -32.24 15.66 -12.13
C ARG A 233 -31.27 14.53 -12.43
N VAL A 234 -31.71 13.55 -13.23
CA VAL A 234 -30.92 12.35 -13.52
C VAL A 234 -30.06 12.59 -14.77
N VAL A 235 -28.75 12.61 -14.60
CA VAL A 235 -27.79 12.87 -15.69
C VAL A 235 -26.87 11.67 -15.90
N ARG A 236 -26.26 11.60 -17.08
CA ARG A 236 -25.16 10.64 -17.31
C ARG A 236 -23.95 11.07 -16.49
N ARG A 237 -23.28 10.09 -15.87
CA ARG A 237 -21.98 10.33 -15.25
C ARG A 237 -20.97 10.69 -16.36
N PRO A 238 -20.26 11.82 -16.25
CA PRO A 238 -19.17 12.10 -17.18
C PRO A 238 -18.09 11.00 -17.05
N PRO A 239 -17.40 10.63 -18.14
CA PRO A 239 -16.26 9.75 -18.01
C PRO A 239 -15.25 10.35 -17.02
N PRO A 240 -14.56 9.52 -16.22
CA PRO A 240 -13.52 10.03 -15.33
C PRO A 240 -12.51 10.83 -16.15
N ALA A 241 -12.04 11.95 -15.60
CA ALA A 241 -10.95 12.68 -16.22
C ALA A 241 -9.77 11.73 -16.45
N PRO A 242 -9.04 11.86 -17.58
CA PRO A 242 -7.81 11.11 -17.75
C PRO A 242 -6.91 11.38 -16.53
N PRO A 243 -6.28 10.33 -15.95
CA PRO A 243 -5.39 10.54 -14.82
C PRO A 243 -4.33 11.58 -15.23
N PRO A 244 -3.94 12.48 -14.31
CA PRO A 244 -2.83 13.38 -14.59
C PRO A 244 -1.60 12.53 -14.98
N PRO A 245 -0.73 13.03 -15.88
CA PRO A 245 0.51 12.33 -16.18
C PRO A 245 1.22 12.03 -14.87
N ALA A 246 1.66 10.78 -14.70
CA ALA A 246 2.38 10.39 -13.50
C ALA A 246 3.56 11.35 -13.32
N PRO A 247 3.81 11.86 -12.09
CA PRO A 247 5.01 12.64 -11.85
C PRO A 247 6.24 11.80 -12.26
N PRO A 248 7.32 12.43 -12.74
CA PRO A 248 8.52 11.70 -13.09
C PRO A 248 8.99 10.86 -11.89
N SER A 249 9.39 9.62 -12.16
CA SER A 249 9.92 8.75 -11.11
C SER A 249 11.21 9.32 -10.53
N ALA A 250 11.57 8.92 -9.30
CA ALA A 250 12.86 9.30 -8.71
C ALA A 250 14.04 8.96 -9.63
N ALA A 251 13.98 7.81 -10.31
CA ALA A 251 14.98 7.40 -11.30
C ALA A 251 15.01 8.35 -12.51
N ALA A 252 13.85 8.79 -13.02
CA ALA A 252 13.79 9.75 -14.13
C ALA A 252 14.35 11.14 -13.72
N LEU A 253 14.04 11.60 -12.51
CA LEU A 253 14.58 12.85 -11.97
C LEU A 253 16.10 12.77 -11.78
N ARG A 254 16.59 11.66 -11.25
CA ARG A 254 18.03 11.39 -11.07
C ARG A 254 18.76 11.32 -12.41
N GLN A 255 18.22 10.61 -13.39
CA GLN A 255 18.79 10.56 -14.75
C GLN A 255 18.85 11.95 -15.38
N ALA A 256 17.79 12.76 -15.22
CA ALA A 256 17.76 14.13 -15.73
C ALA A 256 18.79 15.02 -15.02
N ALA A 257 18.94 14.89 -13.70
CA ALA A 257 19.94 15.62 -12.92
C ALA A 257 21.37 15.25 -13.33
N PHE A 258 21.65 13.96 -13.54
CA PHE A 258 22.95 13.49 -14.02
C PHE A 258 23.25 13.99 -15.44
N ALA A 259 22.27 13.92 -16.34
CA ALA A 259 22.39 14.41 -17.71
C ALA A 259 22.59 15.94 -17.80
N ALA A 260 22.21 16.67 -16.76
CA ALA A 260 22.42 18.11 -16.66
C ALA A 260 23.83 18.50 -16.18
N LEU A 261 24.65 17.55 -15.71
CA LEU A 261 26.03 17.84 -15.33
C LEU A 261 26.86 18.23 -16.56
N ALA A 262 27.57 19.35 -16.44
CA ALA A 262 28.50 19.78 -17.48
C ALA A 262 29.69 18.78 -17.59
N PRO A 263 30.24 18.53 -18.79
CA PRO A 263 31.38 17.63 -18.96
C PRO A 263 32.62 18.00 -18.13
N ASP A 264 32.76 19.27 -17.77
CA ASP A 264 33.84 19.86 -16.96
C ASP A 264 33.44 20.11 -15.49
N ALA A 265 32.25 19.70 -15.06
CA ALA A 265 31.84 19.80 -13.65
C ALA A 265 32.86 19.06 -12.75
N PRO A 266 33.10 19.47 -11.49
CA PRO A 266 34.10 18.85 -10.60
C PRO A 266 33.87 17.34 -10.39
N THR A 267 34.93 16.56 -10.13
CA THR A 267 34.79 15.09 -9.93
C THR A 267 33.88 14.72 -8.77
N ALA A 268 33.85 15.53 -7.70
CA ALA A 268 32.92 15.38 -6.60
C ALA A 268 31.44 15.36 -7.06
N ALA A 269 31.06 16.18 -8.05
CA ALA A 269 29.68 16.23 -8.55
C ALA A 269 29.26 14.93 -9.25
N PHE A 270 30.20 14.21 -9.88
CA PHE A 270 29.92 12.87 -10.43
C PHE A 270 29.91 11.82 -9.33
N LEU A 271 30.77 11.95 -8.32
CA LEU A 271 30.78 11.04 -7.17
C LEU A 271 29.48 11.12 -6.37
N ASP A 272 28.81 12.27 -6.30
CA ASP A 272 27.49 12.39 -5.69
C ASP A 272 26.42 11.51 -6.37
N PHE A 273 26.60 11.13 -7.64
CA PHE A 273 25.75 10.15 -8.33
C PHE A 273 26.29 8.72 -8.22
N ALA A 274 27.55 8.54 -7.84
CA ALA A 274 28.13 7.23 -7.58
C ALA A 274 27.84 6.72 -6.15
N ILE A 275 27.77 7.66 -5.19
CA ILE A 275 27.62 7.46 -3.74
C ILE A 275 26.15 7.65 -3.36
N THR A 276 25.28 6.77 -3.85
CA THR A 276 23.87 6.78 -3.50
C THR A 276 23.32 5.36 -3.49
N ASP A 277 22.27 5.15 -2.72
CA ASP A 277 21.59 3.86 -2.66
C ASP A 277 21.08 3.41 -4.04
N GLY A 278 21.56 2.25 -4.48
CA GLY A 278 21.10 1.58 -5.69
C GLY A 278 22.20 1.27 -6.70
N TRP A 279 21.89 0.31 -7.57
CA TRP A 279 22.69 -0.03 -8.74
C TRP A 279 21.87 0.32 -9.97
N ASP A 280 22.16 1.47 -10.57
CA ASP A 280 21.53 1.93 -11.81
C ASP A 280 22.57 2.32 -12.87
N GLU A 281 22.09 2.59 -14.08
CA GLU A 281 22.94 3.01 -15.21
C GLU A 281 23.65 4.33 -14.90
N VAL A 282 22.99 5.25 -14.18
CA VAL A 282 23.56 6.54 -13.75
C VAL A 282 24.80 6.33 -12.89
N ARG A 283 24.72 5.48 -11.86
CA ARG A 283 25.85 5.18 -10.97
C ARG A 283 27.02 4.58 -11.74
N THR A 284 26.75 3.62 -12.62
CA THR A 284 27.79 2.96 -13.43
C THR A 284 28.52 3.97 -14.31
N GLU A 285 27.77 4.85 -14.98
CA GLU A 285 28.33 5.89 -15.84
C GLU A 285 29.07 6.98 -15.02
N ALA A 286 28.53 7.36 -13.86
CA ALA A 286 29.15 8.32 -12.95
C ALA A 286 30.52 7.82 -12.45
N ILE A 287 30.62 6.55 -12.02
CA ILE A 287 31.89 5.91 -11.62
C ILE A 287 32.86 5.91 -12.80
N ARG A 288 32.41 5.53 -14.00
CA ARG A 288 33.25 5.49 -15.20
C ARG A 288 33.82 6.87 -15.56
N ILE A 289 33.01 7.93 -15.47
CA ILE A 289 33.46 9.30 -15.73
C ILE A 289 34.40 9.78 -14.62
N ALA A 290 34.02 9.58 -13.35
CA ALA A 290 34.81 10.04 -12.20
C ALA A 290 36.20 9.40 -12.19
N THR A 291 36.30 8.09 -12.38
CA THR A 291 37.58 7.35 -12.35
C THR A 291 38.55 7.70 -13.48
N ALA A 292 38.04 8.24 -14.60
CA ALA A 292 38.87 8.67 -15.73
C ALA A 292 39.53 10.05 -15.52
N ARG A 293 39.23 10.75 -14.41
CA ARG A 293 39.66 12.13 -14.18
C ARG A 293 40.91 12.21 -13.32
N PRO A 294 41.79 13.21 -13.57
CA PRO A 294 43.08 13.32 -12.89
C PRO A 294 42.96 13.66 -11.40
N ASP A 295 41.87 14.29 -10.96
CA ASP A 295 41.59 14.67 -9.58
C ASP A 295 40.77 13.62 -8.80
N PHE A 296 40.49 12.45 -9.41
CA PHE A 296 39.67 11.40 -8.82
C PHE A 296 40.11 11.00 -7.41
N ALA A 297 41.40 10.74 -7.22
CA ALA A 297 41.91 10.29 -5.94
C ALA A 297 41.72 11.35 -4.85
N ALA A 298 42.03 12.62 -5.15
CA ALA A 298 41.82 13.73 -4.24
C ALA A 298 40.33 13.90 -3.87
N ALA A 299 39.44 13.77 -4.85
CA ALA A 299 38.00 13.85 -4.63
C ALA A 299 37.49 12.71 -3.73
N ILE A 300 37.89 11.46 -4.00
CA ILE A 300 37.54 10.30 -3.17
C ILE A 300 38.07 10.45 -1.74
N VAL A 301 39.33 10.90 -1.57
CA VAL A 301 39.88 11.19 -0.23
C VAL A 301 39.03 12.22 0.50
N GLY A 302 38.52 13.24 -0.19
CA GLY A 302 37.58 14.22 0.37
C GLY A 302 36.29 13.58 0.90
N HIS A 303 35.67 12.67 0.15
CA HIS A 303 34.47 11.94 0.59
C HIS A 303 34.77 10.98 1.75
N ILE A 304 35.89 10.25 1.71
CA ILE A 304 36.31 9.35 2.80
C ILE A 304 36.62 10.16 4.07
N ALA A 305 37.17 11.35 3.94
CA ALA A 305 37.50 12.23 5.05
C ALA A 305 36.26 12.94 5.65
N GLY A 306 35.11 12.88 4.99
CA GLY A 306 33.89 13.56 5.42
C GLY A 306 33.35 13.08 6.78
N PRO A 307 32.45 13.86 7.42
CA PRO A 307 31.81 13.48 8.68
C PRO A 307 30.66 12.47 8.50
N ASP A 308 30.19 12.26 7.27
CA ASP A 308 29.12 11.31 6.97
C ASP A 308 29.69 9.91 6.73
N ALA A 309 29.47 9.01 7.69
CA ALA A 309 29.96 7.63 7.64
C ALA A 309 29.38 6.82 6.47
N ALA A 310 28.13 7.08 6.07
CA ALA A 310 27.50 6.40 4.94
C ALA A 310 28.12 6.84 3.61
N ALA A 311 28.34 8.15 3.44
CA ALA A 311 29.05 8.67 2.27
C ALA A 311 30.51 8.16 2.20
N ALA A 312 31.20 8.09 3.34
CA ALA A 312 32.54 7.52 3.42
C ALA A 312 32.55 6.01 3.09
N ARG A 313 31.55 5.26 3.55
CA ARG A 313 31.36 3.84 3.20
C ARG A 313 31.24 3.64 1.69
N GLU A 314 30.35 4.39 1.04
CA GLU A 314 30.12 4.29 -0.39
C GLU A 314 31.36 4.69 -1.22
N ALA A 315 32.08 5.74 -0.81
CA ALA A 315 33.35 6.10 -1.43
C ALA A 315 34.39 4.96 -1.34
N MET A 316 34.46 4.26 -0.21
CA MET A 316 35.31 3.08 -0.04
C MET A 316 34.81 1.85 -0.81
N TYR A 317 33.50 1.71 -1.06
CA TYR A 317 32.97 0.68 -1.96
C TYR A 317 33.44 0.88 -3.40
N ILE A 318 33.43 2.12 -3.89
CA ILE A 318 33.97 2.45 -5.22
C ILE A 318 35.44 1.98 -5.31
N ILE A 319 36.25 2.21 -4.27
CA ILE A 319 37.63 1.68 -4.21
C ILE A 319 37.65 0.15 -4.33
N GLY A 320 36.79 -0.54 -3.60
CA GLY A 320 36.71 -2.02 -3.61
C GLY A 320 36.36 -2.64 -4.96
N GLU A 321 35.62 -1.90 -5.79
CA GLU A 321 35.23 -2.29 -7.14
C GLU A 321 36.35 -2.09 -8.17
N MET A 322 37.34 -1.24 -7.88
CA MET A 322 38.47 -0.98 -8.77
C MET A 322 39.50 -2.13 -8.76
N ARG A 323 40.05 -2.45 -9.93
CA ARG A 323 41.05 -3.52 -10.14
C ARG A 323 42.13 -3.06 -11.13
N PRO A 324 43.28 -2.51 -10.68
CA PRO A 324 43.63 -2.13 -9.30
C PRO A 324 43.07 -0.76 -8.90
N ALA A 325 42.88 -0.52 -7.60
CA ALA A 325 42.63 0.84 -7.08
C ALA A 325 43.91 1.69 -7.03
N PRO A 326 43.85 3.03 -7.05
CA PRO A 326 45.02 3.88 -6.81
C PRO A 326 45.60 3.63 -5.41
N ALA A 327 46.88 3.24 -5.34
CA ALA A 327 47.53 2.88 -4.07
C ALA A 327 47.58 4.04 -3.05
N GLU A 328 47.60 5.28 -3.52
CA GLU A 328 47.57 6.50 -2.70
C GLU A 328 46.29 6.66 -1.87
N LEU A 329 45.20 5.95 -2.20
CA LEU A 329 43.98 5.92 -1.39
C LEU A 329 44.15 5.10 -0.10
N GLY A 330 45.23 4.31 0.01
CA GLY A 330 45.49 3.44 1.15
C GLY A 330 45.51 4.18 2.49
N ASP A 331 46.15 5.36 2.55
CA ASP A 331 46.29 6.10 3.80
C ASP A 331 44.95 6.66 4.32
N ALA A 332 44.06 7.06 3.41
CA ALA A 332 42.70 7.50 3.78
C ALA A 332 41.87 6.34 4.35
N VAL A 333 41.98 5.14 3.76
CA VAL A 333 41.29 3.94 4.26
C VAL A 333 41.87 3.49 5.61
N ARG A 334 43.20 3.55 5.80
CA ARG A 334 43.84 3.30 7.11
C ARG A 334 43.35 4.25 8.19
N ALA A 335 43.21 5.53 7.87
CA ALA A 335 42.69 6.52 8.81
C ALA A 335 41.26 6.17 9.27
N ARG A 336 40.39 5.70 8.37
CA ARG A 336 39.04 5.24 8.74
C ARG A 336 39.04 3.93 9.52
N ALA A 337 39.96 3.01 9.22
CA ALA A 337 40.13 1.79 10.03
C ALA A 337 40.53 2.12 11.48
N ALA A 338 41.47 3.05 11.67
CA ALA A 338 41.85 3.55 12.99
C ALA A 338 40.69 4.25 13.70
N GLU A 339 39.83 4.96 12.97
CA GLU A 339 38.62 5.55 13.52
C GLU A 339 37.60 4.50 13.98
N VAL A 340 37.40 3.41 13.23
CA VAL A 340 36.55 2.29 13.67
C VAL A 340 37.05 1.73 15.00
N VAL A 341 38.37 1.52 15.15
CA VAL A 341 38.98 1.08 16.41
C VAL A 341 38.69 2.07 17.53
N ARG A 342 38.92 3.37 17.31
CA ARG A 342 38.63 4.43 18.29
C ARG A 342 37.17 4.45 18.72
N ILE A 343 36.23 4.38 17.77
CA ILE A 343 34.80 4.37 18.07
C ILE A 343 34.44 3.10 18.85
N ALA A 344 34.95 1.94 18.42
CA ALA A 344 34.74 0.69 19.12
C ALA A 344 35.22 0.81 20.58
N GLU A 345 36.44 1.26 20.83
CA GLU A 345 37.00 1.42 22.18
C GLU A 345 36.22 2.42 23.05
N ALA A 346 35.67 3.48 22.45
CA ALA A 346 34.93 4.52 23.18
C ALA A 346 33.52 4.12 23.64
N ILE A 347 32.98 3.00 23.15
CA ILE A 347 31.61 2.60 23.48
C ILE A 347 31.56 1.99 24.88
N ASP A 348 30.86 2.68 25.78
CA ASP A 348 30.50 2.16 27.10
C ASP A 348 29.40 1.09 26.95
N PRO A 349 29.65 -0.17 27.33
CA PRO A 349 28.64 -1.23 27.25
C PRO A 349 27.42 -0.97 28.14
N ALA A 350 27.52 -0.08 29.15
CA ALA A 350 26.45 0.24 30.08
C ALA A 350 25.54 1.40 29.61
N ALA A 351 25.94 2.19 28.60
CA ALA A 351 25.21 3.39 28.17
C ALA A 351 24.45 3.16 26.84
N GLU A 352 23.13 2.92 26.93
CA GLU A 352 22.28 2.47 25.83
C GLU A 352 22.19 3.44 24.63
N ASP A 353 21.98 4.74 24.85
CA ASP A 353 21.79 5.70 23.74
C ASP A 353 23.09 6.00 22.96
N SER A 354 24.25 6.01 23.62
CA SER A 354 25.55 6.17 22.95
C SER A 354 25.95 4.92 22.17
N ARG A 355 25.49 3.75 22.63
CA ARG A 355 25.87 2.46 22.09
C ARG A 355 25.35 2.30 20.66
N ASP A 356 24.07 2.56 20.42
CA ASP A 356 23.47 2.27 19.12
C ASP A 356 23.94 3.24 18.03
N ARG A 357 24.09 4.53 18.36
CA ARG A 357 24.61 5.54 17.43
C ARG A 357 26.08 5.30 17.05
N LEU A 358 26.95 5.10 18.05
CA LEU A 358 28.37 4.87 17.80
C LEU A 358 28.58 3.53 17.09
N TYR A 359 27.74 2.53 17.34
CA TYR A 359 27.78 1.28 16.56
C TYR A 359 27.36 1.44 15.13
N ALA A 360 26.29 2.19 14.84
CA ALA A 360 25.89 2.46 13.46
C ALA A 360 27.05 3.12 12.69
N GLU A 361 27.66 4.14 13.29
CA GLU A 361 28.82 4.83 12.71
C GLU A 361 30.03 3.90 12.48
N ALA A 362 30.43 3.12 13.49
CA ALA A 362 31.52 2.15 13.36
C ALA A 362 31.22 1.07 12.32
N HIS A 363 29.96 0.65 12.20
CA HIS A 363 29.53 -0.37 11.25
C HIS A 363 29.62 0.12 9.80
N GLU A 364 29.10 1.32 9.51
CA GLU A 364 29.18 1.94 8.19
C GLU A 364 30.64 2.06 7.72
N LEU A 365 31.50 2.62 8.58
CA LEU A 365 32.93 2.76 8.27
C LEU A 365 33.62 1.40 8.10
N ALA A 366 33.33 0.42 8.96
CA ALA A 366 33.96 -0.89 8.90
C ALA A 366 33.63 -1.65 7.61
N ILE A 367 32.38 -1.58 7.15
CA ILE A 367 31.97 -2.17 5.87
C ILE A 367 32.78 -1.53 4.74
N GLY A 368 32.90 -0.20 4.74
CA GLY A 368 33.67 0.52 3.74
C GLY A 368 35.14 0.09 3.72
N VAL A 369 35.80 0.07 4.88
CA VAL A 369 37.21 -0.37 5.00
C VAL A 369 37.40 -1.78 4.44
N VAL A 370 36.51 -2.71 4.80
CA VAL A 370 36.54 -4.08 4.28
C VAL A 370 36.39 -4.10 2.76
N ALA A 371 35.44 -3.36 2.19
CA ALA A 371 35.24 -3.29 0.75
C ALA A 371 36.49 -2.74 0.02
N ALA A 372 37.00 -1.58 0.46
CA ALA A 372 38.17 -0.94 -0.11
C ALA A 372 39.43 -1.83 -0.07
N SER A 373 39.56 -2.67 0.97
CA SER A 373 40.71 -3.55 1.14
C SER A 373 40.92 -4.52 -0.03
N PHE A 374 39.84 -4.95 -0.69
CA PHE A 374 39.97 -5.77 -1.88
C PHE A 374 40.63 -4.99 -3.02
N GLY A 375 40.13 -3.79 -3.35
CA GLY A 375 40.64 -2.99 -4.47
C GLY A 375 42.09 -2.55 -4.28
N LEU A 376 42.42 -2.16 -3.05
CA LEU A 376 43.75 -1.74 -2.63
C LEU A 376 44.77 -2.89 -2.60
N ARG A 377 44.34 -4.10 -2.23
CA ARG A 377 45.22 -5.27 -2.29
C ARG A 377 45.69 -5.58 -3.71
N ALA A 378 44.82 -5.43 -4.71
CA ALA A 378 45.20 -5.57 -6.12
C ALA A 378 46.26 -4.55 -6.56
N ALA A 379 46.41 -3.44 -5.82
CA ALA A 379 47.44 -2.43 -6.00
C ALA A 379 48.68 -2.63 -5.12
N GLY A 380 48.78 -3.75 -4.38
CA GLY A 380 49.89 -4.05 -3.49
C GLY A 380 49.83 -3.37 -2.12
N VAL A 381 48.70 -2.76 -1.74
CA VAL A 381 48.51 -2.15 -0.42
C VAL A 381 47.97 -3.20 0.56
N ASP A 382 48.75 -3.52 1.59
CA ASP A 382 48.34 -4.44 2.65
C ASP A 382 47.58 -3.69 3.75
N LEU A 383 46.34 -4.12 4.00
CA LEU A 383 45.47 -3.64 5.08
C LEU A 383 45.15 -4.72 6.14
N ARG A 384 45.84 -5.87 6.11
CA ARG A 384 45.64 -6.94 7.12
C ARG A 384 45.90 -6.46 8.56
N PRO A 385 46.93 -5.64 8.86
CA PRO A 385 47.13 -5.14 10.22
C PRO A 385 45.92 -4.36 10.75
N GLU A 386 45.35 -3.48 9.92
CA GLU A 386 44.20 -2.64 10.25
C GLU A 386 42.93 -3.47 10.43
N LEU A 387 42.67 -4.43 9.53
CA LEU A 387 41.54 -5.35 9.65
C LEU A 387 41.61 -6.18 10.94
N ARG A 388 42.80 -6.65 11.34
CA ARG A 388 42.96 -7.38 12.61
C ARG A 388 42.76 -6.48 13.83
N ALA A 389 43.26 -5.25 13.80
CA ALA A 389 43.05 -4.28 14.87
C ALA A 389 41.55 -3.96 15.06
N MET A 390 40.81 -3.77 13.97
CA MET A 390 39.35 -3.63 14.00
C MET A 390 38.69 -4.87 14.62
N ALA A 391 39.12 -6.07 14.20
CA ALA A 391 38.55 -7.31 14.71
C ALA A 391 38.79 -7.49 16.21
N GLU A 392 40.00 -7.19 16.69
CA GLU A 392 40.35 -7.24 18.10
C GLU A 392 39.55 -6.24 18.93
N ALA A 393 39.43 -4.99 18.49
CA ALA A 393 38.68 -3.95 19.19
C ALA A 393 37.17 -4.25 19.29
N CYS A 394 36.60 -4.93 18.29
CA CYS A 394 35.17 -5.25 18.25
C CYS A 394 34.80 -6.60 18.92
N ARG A 395 35.77 -7.48 19.24
CA ARG A 395 35.56 -8.84 19.78
C ARG A 395 35.06 -8.95 21.23
N PRO A 396 35.41 -8.08 22.21
CA PRO A 396 35.06 -8.27 23.63
C PRO A 396 33.57 -8.17 24.00
N ARG A 397 32.65 -8.13 23.02
CA ARG A 397 31.26 -7.69 23.22
C ARG A 397 30.27 -8.74 22.73
N GLU A 398 30.18 -9.85 23.46
CA GLU A 398 29.45 -11.09 23.15
C GLU A 398 27.92 -10.97 22.88
N LYS A 399 27.33 -9.77 22.94
CA LYS A 399 25.87 -9.60 22.82
C LYS A 399 25.42 -8.43 21.94
N ALA A 400 26.33 -7.84 21.16
CA ALA A 400 26.04 -6.63 20.40
C ALA A 400 26.43 -6.76 18.91
N PRO A 401 25.88 -5.90 18.02
CA PRO A 401 26.24 -5.78 16.60
C PRO A 401 27.75 -5.77 16.24
N PRO A 402 28.71 -5.32 17.10
CA PRO A 402 30.16 -5.37 16.82
C PRO A 402 30.73 -6.73 16.50
N HIS A 403 30.09 -7.83 16.92
CA HIS A 403 30.57 -9.17 16.58
C HIS A 403 30.59 -9.38 15.05
N ALA A 404 29.65 -8.76 14.32
CA ALA A 404 29.61 -8.83 12.87
C ALA A 404 30.82 -8.12 12.22
N ILE A 405 31.25 -6.99 12.79
CA ILE A 405 32.46 -6.27 12.34
C ILE A 405 33.69 -7.15 12.58
N ALA A 406 33.81 -7.71 13.79
CA ALA A 406 34.95 -8.55 14.15
C ALA A 406 35.08 -9.79 13.27
N ASP A 407 33.98 -10.52 13.07
CA ASP A 407 33.96 -11.71 12.22
C ASP A 407 34.28 -11.38 10.76
N THR A 408 33.77 -10.28 10.25
CA THR A 408 33.96 -9.88 8.84
C THR A 408 35.40 -9.46 8.59
N ALA A 409 35.96 -8.58 9.44
CA ALA A 409 37.32 -8.09 9.28
C ALA A 409 38.35 -9.22 9.45
N GLU A 410 38.17 -10.10 10.45
CA GLU A 410 39.00 -11.28 10.68
C GLU A 410 38.93 -12.26 9.49
N ARG A 411 37.73 -12.53 8.97
CA ARG A 411 37.54 -13.42 7.81
C ARG A 411 38.28 -12.90 6.58
N VAL A 412 38.18 -11.60 6.30
CA VAL A 412 38.83 -10.96 5.15
C VAL A 412 40.36 -10.95 5.32
N ALA A 413 40.85 -10.65 6.52
CA ALA A 413 42.29 -10.72 6.82
C ALA A 413 42.86 -12.12 6.57
N ARG A 414 42.18 -13.18 7.06
CA ARG A 414 42.58 -14.58 6.83
C ARG A 414 42.50 -14.96 5.36
N PHE A 415 41.46 -14.52 4.64
CA PHE A 415 41.33 -14.74 3.21
C PHE A 415 42.54 -14.17 2.45
N PHE A 416 43.02 -12.97 2.82
CA PHE A 416 44.21 -12.37 2.22
C PHE A 416 45.53 -13.07 2.56
N GLU A 417 45.61 -13.81 3.68
CA GLU A 417 46.77 -14.65 4.00
C GLU A 417 46.84 -15.90 3.13
N GLN A 418 45.69 -16.53 2.88
CA GLN A 418 45.60 -17.78 2.12
C GLN A 418 45.95 -17.58 0.65
N GLU A 419 45.54 -16.48 0.05
CA GLU A 419 45.85 -16.16 -1.35
C GLU A 419 47.26 -15.57 -1.55
N GLY A 420 48.01 -15.28 -0.48
CA GLY A 420 49.40 -14.80 -0.55
C GLY A 420 50.46 -15.90 -0.49
N GLN A 421 50.04 -17.15 -0.28
CA GLN A 421 50.85 -18.37 -0.37
C GLN A 421 50.70 -18.99 -1.77
#